data_AF-A0A8I0H8J8-F1
#
_entry.id   AF-A0A8I0H8J8-F1
#
_cell.length_a   1.000
_cell.length_b   1.000
_cell.length_c   1.000
_cell.angle_alpha   90.00
_cell.angle_beta   90.00
_cell.angle_gamma   90.00
#
_symmetry.space_group_name_H-M   'P 1'
#
loop_
_entity.id
_entity.type
_entity.pdbx_description
1 polymer ?
#
loop_
_entity_poly.entity_id
_entity_poly.type
_entity_poly.pdbx_seq_one_letter_code
_entity_poly.pdbx_strand_id
1 'polypeptide(L)'
;QLLIMSMVIFASSRNFTMVGALALGINSGAYVSEIIRGGLMAVDTGQMEAGRSLGLNYMTTMFEIIIPQAIRSILPALGNEF
;
A
#
# COMPACT_ATOMS: atom_id res chain seq x y z
N GLN A 1 -12.47 2.45 12.32
CA GLN A 1 -12.32 3.55 11.33
C GLN A 1 -13.59 3.76 10.50
N LEU A 2 -14.23 2.71 9.98
CA LEU A 2 -15.49 2.78 9.22
C LEU A 2 -16.63 3.53 9.93
N LEU A 3 -16.88 3.25 11.21
CA LEU A 3 -17.93 3.93 12.01
C LEU A 3 -17.69 5.43 12.16
N ILE A 4 -16.44 5.88 12.24
CA ILE A 4 -16.09 7.31 12.37
C ILE A 4 -16.26 8.01 11.02
N MET A 5 -15.79 7.38 9.93
CA MET A 5 -15.99 7.89 8.57
C MET A 5 -17.47 8.07 8.23
N SER A 6 -18.31 7.07 8.53
CA SER A 6 -19.74 7.15 8.20
C SER A 6 -20.53 8.06 9.14
N MET A 7 -20.30 7.99 10.46
CA MET A 7 -21.13 8.71 11.44
C MET A 7 -20.65 10.12 11.79
N VAL A 8 -19.38 10.47 11.52
CA VAL A 8 -18.84 11.79 11.87
C VAL A 8 -18.58 12.63 10.61
N ILE A 9 -17.90 12.05 9.61
CA ILE A 9 -17.53 12.80 8.40
C ILE A 9 -18.71 12.92 7.43
N PHE A 10 -19.46 11.84 7.23
CA PHE A 10 -20.62 11.82 6.34
C PHE A 10 -21.97 11.89 7.07
N ALA A 11 -21.97 12.34 8.33
CA ALA A 11 -23.15 12.37 9.21
C ALA A 11 -24.39 13.06 8.60
N SER A 12 -24.16 14.11 7.79
CA SER A 12 -25.22 14.91 7.15
C SER A 12 -25.60 14.41 5.74
N SER A 13 -24.92 13.41 5.20
CA SER A 13 -25.17 12.91 3.84
C SER A 13 -26.39 11.98 3.83
N ARG A 14 -27.37 12.30 2.97
CA ARG A 14 -28.58 11.47 2.78
C ARG A 14 -28.37 10.30 1.81
N ASN A 15 -27.21 10.22 1.16
CA ASN A 15 -26.93 9.24 0.12
C ASN A 15 -26.04 8.11 0.68
N PHE A 16 -26.66 7.23 1.48
CA PHE A 16 -25.97 6.21 2.29
C PHE A 16 -25.15 5.21 1.47
N THR A 17 -25.56 4.89 0.24
CA THR A 17 -24.82 3.98 -0.66
C THR A 17 -23.46 4.55 -1.03
N MET A 18 -23.39 5.84 -1.38
CA MET A 18 -22.14 6.50 -1.74
C MET A 18 -21.21 6.64 -0.53
N VAL A 19 -21.78 6.93 0.65
CA VAL A 19 -21.04 6.98 1.92
C VAL A 19 -20.46 5.61 2.27
N GLY A 20 -21.25 4.54 2.13
CA GLY A 20 -20.79 3.17 2.34
C GLY A 20 -19.66 2.78 1.39
N ALA A 21 -19.82 3.06 0.09
CA ALA A 21 -18.81 2.78 -0.93
C ALA A 21 -17.48 3.52 -0.65
N LEU A 22 -17.54 4.81 -0.31
CA LEU A 22 -16.35 5.59 0.01
C LEU A 22 -15.70 5.16 1.33
N ALA A 23 -16.48 4.92 2.38
CA ALA A 23 -15.95 4.52 3.68
C ALA A 23 -15.27 3.15 3.61
N LEU A 24 -15.86 2.18 2.90
CA LEU A 24 -15.27 0.87 2.67
C LEU A 24 -14.05 0.97 1.75
N GLY A 25 -14.14 1.71 0.65
CA GLY A 25 -13.05 1.89 -0.30
C GLY A 25 -11.82 2.53 0.32
N ILE A 26 -12.00 3.59 1.12
CA ILE A 26 -10.89 4.27 1.82
C ILE A 26 -10.29 3.35 2.88
N ASN A 27 -11.12 2.65 3.67
CA ASN A 27 -10.60 1.77 4.72
C ASN A 27 -9.81 0.58 4.14
N SER A 28 -10.35 -0.06 3.09
CA SER A 28 -9.66 -1.14 2.36
C SER A 28 -8.39 -0.62 1.66
N GLY A 29 -8.45 0.54 1.00
CA GLY A 29 -7.30 1.14 0.32
C GLY A 29 -6.18 1.56 1.28
N ALA A 30 -6.52 2.11 2.45
CA ALA A 30 -5.54 2.44 3.49
C ALA A 30 -4.86 1.18 4.03
N TYR A 31 -5.62 0.11 4.23
CA TYR A 31 -5.10 -1.17 4.65
C TYR A 31 -4.11 -1.75 3.63
N VAL A 32 -4.53 -1.83 2.36
CA VAL A 32 -3.66 -2.30 1.26
C VAL A 32 -2.40 -1.44 1.12
N SER A 33 -2.52 -0.12 1.30
CA SER A 33 -1.36 0.79 1.25
C SER A 33 -0.35 0.50 2.35
N GLU A 34 -0.82 0.14 3.55
CA GLU A 34 0.07 -0.19 4.68
C GLU A 34 0.84 -1.49 4.43
N ILE A 35 0.22 -2.48 3.79
CA ILE A 35 0.88 -3.73 3.40
C ILE A 35 1.95 -3.45 2.34
N ILE A 36 1.62 -2.66 1.31
CA ILE A 36 2.58 -2.29 0.27
C ILE A 36 3.76 -1.52 0.89
N ARG A 37 3.49 -0.59 1.80
CA ARG A 37 4.50 0.17 2.53
C ARG A 37 5.39 -0.76 3.36
N GLY A 38 4.80 -1.72 4.08
CA GLY A 38 5.52 -2.74 4.84
C GLY A 38 6.40 -3.63 3.95
N GLY A 39 5.87 -4.05 2.81
CA GLY A 39 6.61 -4.87 1.84
C GLY A 39 7.77 -4.14 1.16
N LEU A 40 7.64 -2.84 0.90
CA LEU A 40 8.74 -2.00 0.42
C LEU A 40 9.81 -1.81 1.50
N MET A 41 9.40 -1.60 2.77
CA MET A 41 10.34 -1.49 3.90
C MET A 41 11.06 -2.80 4.24
N ALA A 42 10.49 -3.94 3.87
CA ALA A 42 11.13 -5.24 4.04
C ALA A 42 12.32 -5.45 3.08
N VAL A 43 12.43 -4.66 2.02
CA VAL A 43 13.59 -4.70 1.11
C VAL A 43 14.77 -3.96 1.76
N ASP A 44 15.92 -4.62 1.78
CA ASP A 44 17.16 -4.06 2.33
C ASP A 44 17.54 -2.76 1.59
N THR A 45 17.83 -1.69 2.34
CA THR A 45 18.15 -0.37 1.78
C THR A 45 19.45 -0.41 0.95
N GLY A 46 20.36 -1.33 1.26
CA GLY A 46 21.58 -1.59 0.51
C GLY A 46 21.34 -2.05 -0.94
N GLN A 47 20.15 -2.54 -1.30
CA GLN A 47 19.80 -2.82 -2.70
C GLN A 47 19.83 -1.55 -3.57
N MET A 48 19.42 -0.40 -3.00
CA MET A 48 19.51 0.89 -3.70
C MET A 48 20.93 1.36 -3.86
N GLU A 49 21.74 1.20 -2.82
CA GLU A 49 23.15 1.56 -2.83
C GLU A 49 23.92 0.67 -3.80
N ALA A 50 23.65 -0.64 -3.82
CA ALA A 50 24.21 -1.59 -4.77
C ALA A 50 23.84 -1.25 -6.22
N GLY A 51 22.57 -0.93 -6.50
CA GLY A 51 22.15 -0.48 -7.83
C GLY A 51 22.91 0.76 -8.28
N ARG A 52 23.08 1.73 -7.37
CA ARG A 52 23.87 2.94 -7.64
C ARG A 52 25.37 2.64 -7.85
N SER A 53 25.95 1.71 -7.09
CA SER A 53 27.34 1.25 -7.29
C SER A 53 27.55 0.54 -8.62
N LEU A 54 26.51 -0.10 -9.15
CA LEU A 54 26.50 -0.74 -10.48
C LEU A 54 26.21 0.26 -11.61
N GLY A 55 26.01 1.55 -11.30
CA GLY A 55 25.71 2.59 -12.29
C GLY A 55 24.25 2.63 -12.74
N LEU A 56 23.35 1.91 -12.07
CA LEU A 56 21.92 1.95 -12.36
C LEU A 56 21.31 3.26 -11.86
N ASN A 57 20.36 3.80 -12.61
CA ASN A 57 19.57 4.94 -12.17
C ASN A 57 18.49 4.50 -11.17
N TYR A 58 17.90 5.48 -10.46
CA TYR A 58 16.86 5.23 -9.46
C TYR A 58 15.67 4.45 -10.02
N MET A 59 15.19 4.80 -11.20
CA MET A 59 14.01 4.18 -11.80
C MET A 59 14.28 2.72 -12.16
N THR A 60 15.43 2.44 -12.77
CA THR A 60 15.86 1.07 -13.09
C THR A 60 15.98 0.23 -11.83
N THR A 61 16.66 0.75 -10.79
CA THR A 61 16.82 0.03 -9.53
C THR A 61 15.47 -0.20 -8.82
N MET A 62 14.57 0.78 -8.86
CA MET A 62 13.24 0.66 -8.29
C MET A 62 12.40 -0.42 -9.01
N PHE A 63 12.32 -0.37 -10.34
CA PHE A 63 11.47 -1.27 -11.12
C PHE A 63 12.02 -2.68 -11.31
N GLU A 64 13.34 -2.83 -11.47
CA GLU A 64 13.95 -4.13 -11.76
C GLU A 64 14.42 -4.86 -10.50
N ILE A 65 14.70 -4.15 -9.41
CA ILE A 65 15.29 -4.72 -8.19
C ILE A 65 14.35 -4.61 -7.01
N ILE A 66 13.94 -3.40 -6.59
CA ILE A 66 13.13 -3.24 -5.37
C ILE A 66 11.72 -3.80 -5.55
N ILE A 67 10.96 -3.32 -6.54
CA ILE A 67 9.53 -3.65 -6.69
C ILE A 67 9.33 -5.17 -6.79
N PRO A 68 10.09 -5.92 -7.61
CA PRO A 68 9.95 -7.38 -7.68
C PRO A 68 10.24 -8.09 -6.34
N GLN A 69 11.21 -7.58 -5.57
CA GLN A 69 11.53 -8.11 -4.24
C GLN A 69 10.43 -7.79 -3.22
N ALA A 70 9.94 -6.55 -3.21
CA ALA A 70 8.84 -6.13 -2.36
C ALA A 70 7.57 -6.94 -2.64
N ILE A 71 7.25 -7.21 -3.91
CA ILE A 71 6.10 -8.05 -4.31
C ILE A 71 6.19 -9.45 -3.70
N ARG A 72 7.38 -10.07 -3.65
CA ARG A 72 7.54 -11.38 -2.98
C ARG A 72 7.21 -11.33 -1.49
N SER A 73 7.43 -10.20 -0.82
CA SER A 73 7.04 -10.01 0.58
C SER A 73 5.56 -9.64 0.74
N ILE A 74 4.99 -8.90 -0.21
CA ILE A 74 3.60 -8.44 -0.19
C ILE A 74 2.63 -9.59 -0.48
N LEU A 75 2.92 -10.45 -1.45
CA LEU A 75 2.01 -11.52 -1.90
C LEU A 75 1.58 -12.49 -0.78
N PRO A 76 2.49 -12.99 0.08
CA PRO A 76 2.09 -13.81 1.23
C PRO A 76 1.28 -13.03 2.26
N ALA A 77 1.62 -11.76 2.50
CA ALA A 77 0.90 -10.90 3.44
C ALA A 77 -0.55 -10.66 2.98
N LEU A 78 -0.75 -10.35 1.70
CA LEU A 78 -2.08 -10.25 1.11
C LEU A 78 -2.83 -11.59 1.18
N GLY A 79 -2.19 -12.70 0.83
CA GLY A 79 -2.82 -14.02 0.87
C GLY A 79 -3.16 -14.53 2.27
N ASN A 80 -2.57 -13.96 3.32
CA ASN A 80 -2.91 -14.27 4.72
C ASN A 80 -4.07 -13.40 5.25
N GLU A 81 -4.44 -12.35 4.54
CA GLU A 81 -5.48 -11.40 4.95
C GLU A 81 -6.83 -11.58 4.23
N PHE A 82 -6.84 -12.37 3.15
CA PHE A 82 -8.05 -12.82 2.45
C PHE A 82 -8.42 -14.24 2.86
#